data_AF-A0A5N8YBI8-F1
#
_entry.id   AF-A0A5N8YBI8-F1
#
_cell.length_a   1.000
_cell.length_b   1.000
_cell.length_c   1.000
_cell.angle_alpha   90.00
_cell.angle_beta   90.00
_cell.angle_gamma   90.00
#
_symmetry.space_group_name_H-M   'P 1'
#
loop_
_entity.id
_entity.type
_entity.pdbx_description
1 polymer ?
#
loop_
_entity_poly.entity_id
_entity_poly.type
_entity_poly.pdbx_seq_one_letter_code
_entity_poly.pdbx_strand_id
1 'polypeptide(L)'
;MNEELFANVTIGDLVYLGSAILMGLVLSLVTRLISNRLKDKLRKRARTNIGAQLVDDMDGTLALWIVVGSVYLGLLGLPPLGDYLSALQRGFTVVSILLVVYAGIRVQRDAIAWTIRRIGRRTGQAKVLNSLVPVSKQIASIGILAMGVLVILDQLGISIAPLVAGMGISGLAVALALQGTLTNFFAGLNVMTDGSIREGDFVGLDSGMIGTVEQIGWRSTRIRLLANNMVMIPNSKLADNVSINYNYPVEEMSVYLQVGVAYSSDLNHVERVTVEVAKKVLEETPGAVREFEPSIWYTDFGDSNINFWVVLRADGYLDSWLVQHNFVKALSHRYNEEGIEISFPARNIFMRNGATEARLTEGPRKVDAV
;
A
#
# COMPACT_ATOMS: atom_id res chain seq x y z
N MET A 1 58.67 4.32 -40.13
CA MET A 1 58.38 4.69 -38.72
C MET A 1 58.11 3.48 -37.81
N ASN A 2 58.19 2.22 -38.29
CA ASN A 2 57.93 1.03 -37.48
C ASN A 2 59.17 0.16 -37.17
N GLU A 3 60.30 0.32 -37.87
CA GLU A 3 61.49 -0.51 -37.63
C GLU A 3 62.29 -0.10 -36.38
N GLU A 4 62.32 1.18 -36.02
CA GLU A 4 63.03 1.67 -34.82
C GLU A 4 62.32 1.29 -33.50
N LEU A 5 61.00 1.08 -33.52
CA LEU A 5 60.21 0.74 -32.32
C LEU A 5 60.56 -0.66 -31.78
N PHE A 6 60.92 -1.59 -32.67
CA PHE A 6 61.33 -2.96 -32.34
C PHE A 6 62.86 -3.11 -32.24
N ALA A 7 63.64 -2.15 -32.74
CA ALA A 7 65.11 -2.19 -32.72
C ALA A 7 65.70 -2.11 -31.29
N ASN A 8 64.97 -1.50 -30.34
CA ASN A 8 65.38 -1.33 -28.95
C ASN A 8 64.76 -2.37 -27.99
N VAL A 9 64.08 -3.39 -28.49
CA VAL A 9 63.54 -4.48 -27.66
C VAL A 9 64.61 -5.55 -27.50
N THR A 10 65.09 -5.77 -26.27
CA THR A 10 66.03 -6.85 -26.02
C THR A 10 65.31 -8.19 -25.87
N ILE A 11 66.04 -9.29 -26.08
CA ILE A 11 65.53 -10.65 -25.77
C ILE A 11 65.09 -10.73 -24.31
N GLY A 12 65.77 -10.03 -23.40
CA GLY A 12 65.40 -9.95 -21.98
C GLY A 12 64.01 -9.34 -21.75
N ASP A 13 63.64 -8.32 -22.50
CA ASP A 13 62.33 -7.64 -22.37
C ASP A 13 61.19 -8.53 -22.90
N LEU A 14 61.43 -9.27 -23.99
CA LEU A 14 60.49 -10.29 -24.50
C LEU A 14 60.33 -11.45 -23.53
N VAL A 15 61.41 -11.88 -22.89
CA VAL A 15 61.38 -12.90 -21.83
C VAL A 15 60.59 -12.39 -20.61
N TYR A 16 60.77 -11.12 -20.22
CA TYR A 16 60.00 -10.50 -19.13
C TYR A 16 58.50 -10.46 -19.44
N LEU A 17 58.11 -9.92 -20.61
CA LEU A 17 56.71 -9.89 -21.07
C LEU A 17 56.09 -11.30 -21.09
N GLY A 18 56.80 -12.27 -21.68
CA GLY A 18 56.36 -13.67 -21.74
C GLY A 18 56.19 -14.27 -20.34
N SER A 19 57.13 -14.02 -19.43
CA SER A 19 57.07 -14.50 -18.05
C SER A 19 55.93 -13.88 -17.25
N ALA A 20 55.64 -12.58 -17.44
CA ALA A 20 54.54 -11.88 -16.79
C ALA A 20 53.18 -12.44 -17.24
N ILE A 21 52.99 -12.64 -18.55
CA ILE A 21 51.76 -13.23 -19.09
C ILE A 21 51.60 -14.68 -18.62
N LEU A 22 52.66 -15.48 -18.66
CA LEU A 22 52.63 -16.86 -18.16
C LEU A 22 52.28 -16.90 -16.67
N MET A 23 52.90 -16.04 -15.85
CA MET A 23 52.59 -15.93 -14.43
C MET A 23 51.13 -15.55 -14.19
N GLY A 24 50.59 -14.60 -14.97
CA GLY A 24 49.18 -14.22 -14.91
C GLY A 24 48.22 -15.34 -15.29
N LEU A 25 48.52 -16.11 -16.34
CA LEU A 25 47.74 -17.28 -16.73
C LEU A 25 47.76 -18.37 -15.65
N VAL A 26 48.93 -18.62 -15.06
CA VAL A 26 49.07 -19.54 -13.92
C VAL A 26 48.27 -19.05 -12.72
N LEU A 27 48.37 -17.78 -12.36
CA LEU A 27 47.64 -17.20 -11.24
C LEU A 27 46.12 -17.25 -11.47
N SER A 28 45.66 -16.93 -12.67
CA SER A 28 44.26 -17.08 -13.10
C SER A 28 43.77 -18.52 -12.97
N LEU A 29 44.58 -19.51 -13.37
CA LEU A 29 44.26 -20.93 -13.20
C LEU A 29 44.18 -21.32 -11.73
N VAL A 30 45.13 -20.84 -10.91
CA VAL A 30 45.13 -21.07 -9.46
C VAL A 30 43.89 -20.47 -8.81
N THR A 31 43.52 -19.24 -9.15
CA THR A 31 42.29 -18.60 -8.67
C THR A 31 41.07 -19.43 -9.04
N ARG A 32 40.96 -19.92 -10.28
CA ARG A 32 39.86 -20.82 -10.70
C ARG A 32 39.82 -22.14 -9.93
N LEU A 33 40.98 -22.74 -9.66
CA LEU A 33 41.06 -23.97 -8.87
C LEU A 33 40.62 -23.75 -7.41
N ILE A 34 41.05 -22.64 -6.80
CA ILE A 34 40.64 -22.25 -5.45
C ILE A 34 39.14 -21.98 -5.41
N SER A 35 38.63 -21.19 -6.36
CA SER A 35 37.21 -20.90 -6.51
C SER A 35 36.39 -22.18 -6.66
N ASN A 36 36.81 -23.13 -7.50
CA ASN A 36 36.10 -24.41 -7.67
C ASN A 36 36.07 -25.23 -6.38
N ARG A 37 37.19 -25.30 -5.64
CA ARG A 37 37.21 -25.95 -4.31
C ARG A 37 36.29 -25.24 -3.31
N LEU A 38 36.23 -23.91 -3.36
CA LEU A 38 35.35 -23.12 -2.51
C LEU A 38 33.87 -23.35 -2.87
N LYS A 39 33.53 -23.38 -4.16
CA LYS A 39 32.19 -23.71 -4.67
C LYS A 39 31.75 -25.09 -4.17
N ASP A 40 32.61 -26.10 -4.25
CA ASP A 40 32.31 -27.46 -3.78
C ASP A 40 32.08 -27.53 -2.27
N LYS A 41 32.91 -26.83 -1.49
CA LYS A 41 32.69 -26.71 -0.03
C LYS A 41 31.38 -26.00 0.29
N LEU A 42 31.07 -24.92 -0.41
CA LEU A 42 29.84 -24.14 -0.20
C LEU A 42 28.60 -24.94 -0.61
N ARG A 43 28.64 -25.70 -1.71
CA ARG A 43 27.55 -26.62 -2.13
C ARG A 43 27.30 -27.72 -1.11
N LYS A 44 28.35 -28.28 -0.50
CA LYS A 44 28.23 -29.35 0.51
C LYS A 44 27.74 -28.86 1.88
N ARG A 45 28.02 -27.60 2.23
CA ARG A 45 27.76 -27.05 3.58
C ARG A 45 26.50 -26.19 3.66
N ALA A 46 26.05 -25.60 2.55
CA ALA A 46 24.90 -24.70 2.53
C ALA A 46 23.61 -25.42 2.10
N ARG A 47 22.49 -25.15 2.80
CA ARG A 47 21.13 -25.56 2.37
C ARG A 47 20.68 -24.93 1.04
N THR A 48 21.46 -24.02 0.48
CA THR A 48 21.14 -23.22 -0.72
C THR A 48 22.38 -22.95 -1.56
N ASN A 49 22.27 -23.08 -2.89
CA ASN A 49 23.39 -22.96 -3.86
C ASN A 49 23.96 -21.55 -4.09
N ILE A 50 23.54 -20.55 -3.30
CA ILE A 50 23.77 -19.12 -3.59
C ILE A 50 25.23 -18.73 -3.44
N GLY A 51 25.87 -19.14 -2.34
CA GLY A 51 27.28 -18.82 -2.10
C GLY A 51 28.18 -19.40 -3.20
N ALA A 52 27.85 -20.59 -3.68
CA ALA A 52 28.57 -21.20 -4.80
C ALA A 52 28.33 -20.47 -6.12
N GLN A 53 27.12 -19.95 -6.34
CA GLN A 53 26.77 -19.20 -7.54
C GLN A 53 27.43 -17.81 -7.58
N LEU A 54 27.47 -17.09 -6.46
CA LEU A 54 28.20 -15.82 -6.35
C LEU A 54 29.71 -16.00 -6.60
N VAL A 55 30.29 -17.06 -6.03
CA VAL A 55 31.70 -17.42 -6.29
C VAL A 55 31.91 -17.76 -7.77
N ASP A 56 30.94 -18.39 -8.44
CA ASP A 56 31.02 -18.67 -9.88
C ASP A 56 31.01 -17.40 -10.75
N ASP A 57 30.20 -16.41 -10.38
CA ASP A 57 30.15 -15.13 -11.07
C ASP A 57 31.42 -14.30 -10.89
N MET A 58 32.00 -14.33 -9.69
CA MET A 58 33.21 -13.60 -9.36
C MET A 58 34.46 -14.27 -9.94
N ASP A 59 34.53 -15.60 -9.95
CA ASP A 59 35.71 -16.37 -10.38
C ASP A 59 36.12 -16.09 -11.83
N GLY A 60 35.17 -16.15 -12.75
CA GLY A 60 35.43 -15.84 -14.17
C GLY A 60 35.90 -14.41 -14.37
N THR A 61 35.37 -13.47 -13.58
CA THR A 61 35.73 -12.05 -13.67
C THR A 61 37.11 -11.78 -13.07
N LEU A 62 37.40 -12.31 -11.89
CA LEU A 62 38.71 -12.18 -11.22
C LEU A 62 39.83 -12.76 -12.08
N ALA A 63 39.60 -13.92 -12.70
CA ALA A 63 40.55 -14.52 -13.65
C ALA A 63 40.86 -13.58 -14.84
N LEU A 64 39.85 -12.91 -15.40
CA LEU A 64 40.03 -11.93 -16.48
C LEU A 64 40.83 -10.72 -16.01
N TRP A 65 40.56 -10.20 -14.81
CA TRP A 65 41.33 -9.10 -14.21
C TRP A 65 42.81 -9.45 -14.02
N ILE A 66 43.10 -10.67 -13.54
CA ILE A 66 44.47 -11.14 -13.35
C ILE A 66 45.22 -11.19 -14.67
N VAL A 67 44.59 -11.72 -15.73
CA VAL A 67 45.20 -11.80 -17.07
C VAL A 67 45.42 -10.41 -17.67
N VAL A 68 44.44 -9.51 -17.57
CA VAL A 68 44.59 -8.14 -18.08
C VAL A 68 45.65 -7.37 -17.28
N GLY A 69 45.69 -7.54 -15.96
CA GLY A 69 46.72 -6.97 -15.09
C GLY A 69 48.12 -7.50 -15.39
N SER A 70 48.26 -8.80 -15.67
CA SER A 70 49.56 -9.38 -16.01
C SER A 70 50.08 -8.93 -17.38
N VAL A 71 49.17 -8.76 -18.36
CA VAL A 71 49.52 -8.19 -19.66
C VAL A 71 49.97 -6.74 -19.48
N TYR A 72 49.27 -5.94 -18.67
CA TYR A 72 49.67 -4.57 -18.37
C TYR A 72 51.04 -4.49 -17.69
N LEU A 73 51.28 -5.29 -16.65
CA LEU A 73 52.59 -5.36 -15.97
C LEU A 73 53.71 -5.79 -16.94
N GLY A 74 53.45 -6.75 -17.82
CA GLY A 74 54.40 -7.16 -18.84
C GLY A 74 54.70 -6.05 -19.86
N LEU A 75 53.69 -5.28 -20.28
CA LEU A 75 53.85 -4.16 -21.21
C LEU A 75 54.61 -2.99 -20.57
N LEU A 76 54.46 -2.74 -19.27
CA LEU A 76 55.23 -1.73 -18.54
C LEU A 76 56.74 -2.03 -18.52
N GLY A 77 57.13 -3.30 -18.66
CA GLY A 77 58.53 -3.71 -18.69
C GLY A 77 59.24 -3.49 -20.03
N LEU A 78 58.55 -3.03 -21.07
CA LEU A 78 59.13 -2.78 -22.39
C LEU A 78 59.67 -1.33 -22.49
N PRO A 79 61.00 -1.11 -22.60
CA PRO A 79 61.59 0.23 -22.70
C PRO A 79 61.04 1.13 -23.82
N PRO A 80 60.77 0.64 -25.05
CA PRO A 80 60.28 1.51 -26.14
C PRO A 80 58.83 1.98 -25.95
N LEU A 81 58.10 1.50 -24.94
CA LEU A 81 56.76 1.98 -24.61
C LEU A 81 56.75 3.17 -23.64
N GLY A 82 57.90 3.66 -23.20
CA GLY A 82 58.00 4.79 -22.27
C GLY A 82 57.26 6.05 -22.75
N ASP A 83 57.39 6.39 -24.03
CA ASP A 83 56.70 7.54 -24.64
C ASP A 83 55.17 7.34 -24.74
N TYR A 84 54.72 6.07 -24.72
CA TYR A 84 53.32 5.67 -24.83
C TYR A 84 52.69 5.31 -23.48
N LEU A 85 53.42 5.47 -22.37
CA LEU A 85 53.00 5.02 -21.04
C LEU A 85 51.66 5.62 -20.61
N SER A 86 51.43 6.90 -20.92
CA SER A 86 50.17 7.59 -20.62
C SER A 86 48.99 7.02 -21.40
N ALA A 87 49.19 6.67 -22.68
CA ALA A 87 48.17 6.03 -23.52
C ALA A 87 47.90 4.59 -23.05
N LEU A 88 48.95 3.85 -22.67
CA LEU A 88 48.84 2.50 -22.11
C LEU A 88 48.04 2.50 -20.79
N GLN A 89 48.33 3.44 -19.88
CA GLN A 89 47.61 3.57 -18.62
C GLN A 89 46.14 3.93 -18.81
N ARG A 90 45.82 4.83 -19.76
CA ARG A 90 44.42 5.16 -20.11
C ARG A 90 43.71 3.94 -20.68
N GLY A 91 44.34 3.22 -21.62
CA GLY A 91 43.79 1.99 -22.19
C GLY A 91 43.52 0.92 -21.13
N PHE A 92 44.46 0.68 -20.23
CA PHE A 92 44.29 -0.24 -19.11
C PHE A 92 43.13 0.19 -18.21
N THR A 93 43.05 1.48 -17.85
CA THR A 93 41.97 2.00 -17.00
C THR A 93 40.59 1.77 -17.65
N VAL A 94 40.45 2.04 -18.95
CA VAL A 94 39.20 1.79 -19.69
C VAL A 94 38.84 0.31 -19.69
N VAL A 95 39.80 -0.59 -19.94
CA VAL A 95 39.56 -2.04 -19.88
C VAL A 95 39.16 -2.46 -18.46
N SER A 96 39.83 -1.95 -17.42
CA SER A 96 39.46 -2.22 -16.03
C SER A 96 38.03 -1.76 -15.72
N ILE A 97 37.61 -0.57 -16.17
CA ILE A 97 36.23 -0.08 -16.00
C ILE A 97 35.23 -1.00 -16.71
N LEU A 98 35.50 -1.40 -17.96
CA LEU A 98 34.65 -2.34 -18.70
C LEU A 98 34.51 -3.68 -17.97
N LEU A 99 35.60 -4.17 -17.36
CA LEU A 99 35.55 -5.38 -16.55
C LEU A 99 34.78 -5.19 -15.24
N VAL A 100 34.85 -4.03 -14.57
CA VAL A 100 34.00 -3.71 -13.40
C VAL A 100 32.53 -3.74 -13.82
N VAL A 101 32.19 -3.07 -14.93
CA VAL A 101 30.82 -3.01 -15.46
C VAL A 101 30.30 -4.41 -15.77
N TYR A 102 31.10 -5.23 -16.46
CA TYR A 102 30.76 -6.62 -16.75
C TYR A 102 30.54 -7.44 -15.47
N ALA A 103 31.44 -7.31 -14.48
CA ALA A 103 31.32 -7.96 -13.18
C ALA A 103 30.03 -7.56 -12.47
N GLY A 104 29.75 -6.25 -12.40
CA GLY A 104 28.58 -5.68 -11.75
C GLY A 104 27.29 -6.17 -12.38
N ILE A 105 27.20 -6.20 -13.71
CA ILE A 105 26.04 -6.72 -14.45
C ILE A 105 25.82 -8.21 -14.16
N ARG A 106 26.89 -9.00 -14.04
CA ARG A 106 26.77 -10.42 -13.73
C ARG A 106 26.30 -10.65 -12.29
N VAL A 107 27.00 -10.05 -11.33
CA VAL A 107 26.71 -10.19 -9.89
C VAL A 107 25.29 -9.72 -9.55
N GLN A 108 24.85 -8.58 -10.10
CA GLN A 108 23.50 -8.08 -9.81
C GLN A 108 22.40 -9.00 -10.33
N ARG A 109 22.61 -9.69 -11.45
CA ARG A 109 21.58 -10.57 -12.03
C ARG A 109 21.26 -11.72 -11.08
N ASP A 110 22.27 -12.24 -10.42
CA ASP A 110 22.11 -13.35 -9.50
C ASP A 110 21.64 -12.87 -8.13
N ALA A 111 22.11 -11.71 -7.67
CA ALA A 111 21.59 -11.06 -6.47
C ALA A 111 20.08 -10.74 -6.57
N ILE A 112 19.63 -10.13 -7.68
CA ILE A 112 18.21 -9.78 -7.89
C ILE A 112 17.34 -11.03 -7.96
N ALA A 113 17.73 -12.01 -8.77
CA ALA A 113 16.98 -13.26 -8.90
C ALA A 113 16.88 -14.01 -7.57
N TRP A 114 17.96 -13.97 -6.78
CA TRP A 114 17.99 -14.57 -5.46
C TRP A 114 17.03 -13.87 -4.49
N THR A 115 17.15 -12.55 -4.33
CA THR A 115 16.35 -11.77 -3.38
C THR A 115 14.86 -11.95 -3.64
N ILE A 116 14.45 -11.83 -4.90
CA ILE A 116 13.04 -11.97 -5.29
C ILE A 116 12.54 -13.40 -5.04
N ARG A 117 13.29 -14.43 -5.41
CA ARG A 117 12.89 -15.83 -5.14
C ARG A 117 12.78 -16.11 -3.64
N ARG A 118 13.65 -15.51 -2.83
CA ARG A 118 13.63 -15.66 -1.37
C ARG A 118 12.39 -15.00 -0.75
N ILE A 119 12.05 -13.80 -1.18
CA ILE A 119 10.84 -13.09 -0.72
C ILE A 119 9.58 -13.82 -1.20
N GLY A 120 9.55 -14.25 -2.46
CA GLY A 120 8.41 -14.96 -3.04
C GLY A 120 8.08 -16.29 -2.36
N ARG A 121 9.09 -17.01 -1.87
CA ARG A 121 8.87 -18.24 -1.09
C ARG A 121 8.30 -17.96 0.31
N ARG A 122 8.63 -16.83 0.92
CA ARG A 122 8.13 -16.45 2.26
C ARG A 122 6.71 -15.90 2.23
N THR A 123 6.35 -15.20 1.15
CA THR A 123 5.08 -14.48 1.02
C THR A 123 4.01 -15.28 0.26
N GLY A 124 4.34 -16.45 -0.28
CA GLY A 124 3.43 -17.22 -1.17
C GLY A 124 3.23 -16.59 -2.56
N GLN A 125 3.81 -15.41 -2.81
CA GLN A 125 3.62 -14.64 -4.05
C GLN A 125 4.73 -14.85 -5.09
N ALA A 126 5.35 -16.04 -5.08
CA ALA A 126 6.50 -16.35 -5.94
C ALA A 126 6.24 -16.08 -7.43
N LYS A 127 5.03 -16.35 -7.93
CA LYS A 127 4.67 -16.14 -9.34
C LYS A 127 4.71 -14.66 -9.74
N VAL A 128 4.13 -13.78 -8.91
CA VAL A 128 4.10 -12.33 -9.15
C VAL A 128 5.50 -11.75 -9.04
N LEU A 129 6.22 -12.05 -7.97
CA LEU A 129 7.56 -11.50 -7.75
C LEU A 129 8.56 -11.98 -8.83
N ASN A 130 8.48 -13.23 -9.27
CA ASN A 130 9.32 -13.73 -10.36
C ASN A 130 9.11 -12.99 -11.69
N SER A 131 7.92 -12.42 -11.93
CA SER A 131 7.66 -11.61 -13.12
C SER A 131 8.40 -10.25 -13.11
N LEU A 132 8.80 -9.76 -11.93
CA LEU A 132 9.55 -8.51 -11.78
C LEU A 132 11.07 -8.68 -12.00
N VAL A 133 11.58 -9.91 -11.93
CA VAL A 133 13.01 -10.23 -12.11
C VAL A 133 13.58 -9.68 -13.42
N PRO A 134 13.01 -9.96 -14.61
CA PRO A 134 13.58 -9.48 -15.87
C PRO A 134 13.63 -7.95 -15.94
N VAL A 135 12.55 -7.28 -15.52
CA VAL A 135 12.46 -5.81 -15.53
C VAL A 135 13.49 -5.20 -14.58
N SER A 136 13.61 -5.74 -13.37
CA SER A 136 14.58 -5.26 -12.36
C SER A 136 16.02 -5.43 -12.84
N LYS A 137 16.33 -6.58 -13.46
CA LYS A 137 17.65 -6.85 -14.06
C LYS A 137 17.98 -5.85 -15.18
N GLN A 138 17.00 -5.53 -16.02
CA GLN A 138 17.20 -4.62 -17.13
C GLN A 138 17.46 -3.19 -16.65
N ILE A 139 16.63 -2.68 -15.73
CA ILE A 139 16.79 -1.33 -15.16
C ILE A 139 18.16 -1.20 -14.49
N ALA A 140 18.53 -2.17 -13.65
CA ALA A 140 19.81 -2.13 -12.96
C ALA A 140 21.01 -2.25 -13.94
N SER A 141 20.87 -3.05 -15.01
CA SER A 141 21.91 -3.15 -16.07
C SER A 141 22.08 -1.84 -16.83
N ILE A 142 20.98 -1.14 -17.15
CA ILE A 142 21.03 0.19 -17.78
C ILE A 142 21.76 1.19 -16.87
N GLY A 143 21.44 1.18 -15.56
CA GLY A 143 22.11 2.05 -14.59
C GLY A 143 23.62 1.79 -14.47
N ILE A 144 24.04 0.53 -14.32
CA ILE A 144 25.46 0.16 -14.27
C ILE A 144 26.18 0.54 -15.57
N LEU A 145 25.56 0.28 -16.73
CA LEU A 145 26.13 0.63 -18.02
C LEU A 145 26.29 2.15 -18.16
N ALA A 146 25.27 2.93 -17.82
CA ALA A 146 25.32 4.39 -17.87
C ALA A 146 26.44 4.95 -16.98
N MET A 147 26.58 4.46 -15.74
CA MET A 147 27.69 4.84 -14.86
C MET A 147 29.05 4.47 -15.48
N GLY A 148 29.18 3.26 -16.03
CA GLY A 148 30.40 2.82 -16.70
C GLY A 148 30.81 3.71 -17.86
N VAL A 149 29.84 4.08 -18.71
CA VAL A 149 30.06 5.00 -19.84
C VAL A 149 30.52 6.37 -19.34
N LEU A 150 29.88 6.92 -18.30
CA LEU A 150 30.29 8.22 -17.73
C LEU A 150 31.74 8.19 -17.23
N VAL A 151 32.13 7.17 -16.46
CA VAL A 151 33.49 7.04 -15.94
C VAL A 151 34.51 6.90 -17.08
N ILE A 152 34.17 6.18 -18.16
CA ILE A 152 35.04 6.08 -19.34
C ILE A 152 35.19 7.43 -20.04
N LEU A 153 34.09 8.16 -20.25
CA LEU A 153 34.12 9.47 -20.90
C LEU A 153 34.95 10.49 -20.12
N ASP A 154 34.79 10.52 -18.79
CA ASP A 154 35.58 11.36 -17.90
C ASP A 154 37.08 11.06 -18.04
N GLN A 155 37.42 9.77 -18.13
CA GLN A 155 38.81 9.33 -18.30
C GLN A 155 39.40 9.59 -19.68
N LEU A 156 38.55 9.81 -20.68
CA LEU A 156 38.95 10.31 -22.00
C LEU A 156 39.07 11.85 -22.04
N GLY A 157 38.79 12.55 -20.93
CA GLY A 157 38.80 14.00 -20.84
C GLY A 157 37.56 14.66 -21.47
N ILE A 158 36.51 13.88 -21.74
CA ILE A 158 35.25 14.39 -22.27
C ILE A 158 34.41 14.88 -21.09
N SER A 159 33.93 16.13 -21.15
CA SER A 159 33.09 16.69 -20.09
C SER A 159 31.81 15.88 -19.92
N ILE A 160 31.65 15.25 -18.75
CA ILE A 160 30.44 14.49 -18.39
C ILE A 160 29.33 15.37 -17.83
N ALA A 161 29.62 16.64 -17.48
CA ALA A 161 28.66 17.52 -16.84
C ALA A 161 27.34 17.71 -17.65
N PRO A 162 27.37 17.88 -18.99
CA PRO A 162 26.14 17.96 -19.77
C PRO A 162 25.32 16.65 -19.75
N LEU A 163 26.00 15.50 -19.75
CA LEU A 163 25.34 14.20 -19.71
C LEU A 163 24.68 13.96 -18.35
N VAL A 164 25.41 14.24 -17.27
CA VAL A 164 24.88 14.16 -15.90
C VAL A 164 23.71 15.12 -15.70
N ALA A 165 23.80 16.35 -16.20
CA ALA A 165 22.71 17.31 -16.17
C ALA A 165 21.47 16.80 -16.94
N GLY A 166 21.66 16.28 -18.15
CA GLY A 166 20.57 15.69 -18.95
C GLY A 166 19.93 14.46 -18.29
N MET A 167 20.74 13.60 -17.65
CA MET A 167 20.24 12.47 -16.86
C MET A 167 19.48 12.93 -15.62
N GLY A 168 19.90 14.02 -14.98
CA GLY A 168 19.19 14.63 -13.86
C GLY A 168 17.78 15.11 -14.25
N ILE A 169 17.68 15.84 -15.36
CA ILE A 169 16.39 16.30 -15.92
C ILE A 169 15.50 15.10 -16.32
N SER A 170 16.08 14.11 -16.99
CA SER A 170 15.35 12.89 -17.37
C SER A 170 14.88 12.11 -16.14
N GLY A 171 15.71 12.03 -15.10
CA GLY A 171 15.38 11.41 -13.82
C GLY A 171 14.23 12.12 -13.11
N LEU A 172 14.21 13.46 -13.13
CA LEU A 172 13.08 14.24 -12.63
C LEU A 172 11.79 13.94 -13.41
N ALA A 173 11.84 13.88 -14.74
CA ALA A 173 10.68 13.53 -15.56
C ALA A 173 10.13 12.12 -15.23
N VAL A 174 11.02 11.14 -15.05
CA VAL A 174 10.63 9.78 -14.62
C VAL A 174 10.04 9.79 -13.20
N ALA A 175 10.63 10.55 -12.28
CA ALA A 175 10.13 10.66 -10.91
C ALA A 175 8.72 11.28 -10.86
N LEU A 176 8.48 12.33 -11.64
CA LEU A 176 7.15 12.94 -11.78
C LEU A 176 6.15 11.95 -12.40
N ALA A 177 6.54 11.20 -13.44
CA ALA A 177 5.69 10.18 -14.04
C ALA A 177 5.34 9.04 -13.07
N LEU A 178 6.25 8.69 -12.16
CA LEU A 178 6.06 7.66 -11.15
C LEU A 178 5.46 8.15 -9.84
N GLN A 179 5.25 9.47 -9.68
CA GLN A 179 4.83 10.10 -8.43
C GLN A 179 3.59 9.39 -7.85
N GLY A 180 2.53 9.21 -8.64
CA GLY A 180 1.31 8.55 -8.17
C GLY A 180 1.51 7.09 -7.72
N THR A 181 2.47 6.36 -8.31
CA THR A 181 2.80 5.00 -7.88
C THR A 181 3.51 5.02 -6.52
N LEU A 182 4.49 5.92 -6.35
CA LEU A 182 5.21 6.09 -5.10
C LEU A 182 4.29 6.58 -3.98
N THR A 183 3.39 7.52 -4.25
CA THR A 183 2.40 7.98 -3.27
C THR A 183 1.52 6.83 -2.78
N ASN A 184 1.02 5.97 -3.67
CA ASN A 184 0.24 4.80 -3.26
C ASN A 184 1.06 3.76 -2.49
N PHE A 185 2.33 3.58 -2.85
CA PHE A 185 3.23 2.69 -2.13
C PHE A 185 3.44 3.15 -0.69
N PHE A 186 3.80 4.41 -0.48
CA PHE A 186 4.02 4.95 0.86
C PHE A 186 2.73 5.04 1.67
N ALA A 187 1.59 5.41 1.06
CA ALA A 187 0.31 5.37 1.74
C ALA A 187 -0.06 3.94 2.18
N GLY A 188 0.20 2.93 1.35
CA GLY A 188 0.00 1.53 1.70
C GLY A 188 0.86 1.09 2.88
N LEU A 189 2.15 1.44 2.84
CA LEU A 189 3.06 1.16 3.93
C LEU A 189 2.60 1.79 5.24
N ASN A 190 2.19 3.07 5.19
CA ASN A 190 1.69 3.79 6.36
C ASN A 190 0.45 3.12 6.96
N VAL A 191 -0.55 2.78 6.14
CA VAL A 191 -1.77 2.08 6.60
C VAL A 191 -1.41 0.75 7.28
N MET A 192 -0.50 -0.02 6.69
CA MET A 192 -0.06 -1.30 7.27
C MET A 192 0.71 -1.14 8.59
N THR A 193 1.47 -0.05 8.76
CA THR A 193 2.29 0.18 9.96
C THR A 193 1.54 0.88 11.09
N ASP A 194 0.64 1.80 10.76
CA ASP A 194 -0.16 2.55 11.73
C ASP A 194 -1.22 1.65 12.38
N GLY A 195 -1.71 0.64 11.63
CA GLY A 195 -2.60 -0.38 12.16
C GLY A 195 -3.99 0.14 12.55
N SER A 196 -4.36 1.34 12.09
CA SER A 196 -5.68 1.98 12.19
C SER A 196 -6.73 1.30 11.32
N ILE A 197 -6.30 0.61 10.26
CA ILE A 197 -7.13 -0.27 9.43
C ILE A 197 -6.37 -1.58 9.23
N ARG A 198 -7.02 -2.71 9.52
CA ARG A 198 -6.44 -4.05 9.41
C ARG A 198 -7.24 -4.92 8.46
N GLU A 199 -6.60 -5.97 7.94
CA GLU A 199 -7.30 -7.02 7.21
C GLU A 199 -8.29 -7.71 8.14
N GLY A 200 -9.56 -7.78 7.75
CA GLY A 200 -10.67 -8.28 8.55
C GLY A 200 -11.57 -7.19 9.14
N ASP A 201 -11.11 -5.94 9.23
CA ASP A 201 -11.90 -4.86 9.82
C ASP A 201 -13.09 -4.46 8.92
N PHE A 202 -14.22 -4.13 9.54
CA PHE A 202 -15.38 -3.55 8.88
C PHE A 202 -15.27 -2.03 8.86
N VAL A 203 -15.22 -1.43 7.67
CA VAL A 203 -14.94 -0.02 7.48
C VAL A 203 -16.00 0.68 6.63
N GLY A 204 -16.29 1.92 6.99
CA GLY A 204 -17.09 2.87 6.23
C GLY A 204 -16.19 3.88 5.53
N LEU A 205 -16.46 4.12 4.25
CA LEU A 205 -15.75 5.08 3.40
C LEU A 205 -16.57 6.35 3.25
N ASP A 206 -15.90 7.48 3.05
CA ASP A 206 -16.53 8.79 2.80
C ASP A 206 -17.53 8.79 1.63
N SER A 207 -17.36 7.90 0.65
CA SER A 207 -18.32 7.74 -0.45
C SER A 207 -19.65 7.09 -0.06
N GLY A 208 -19.87 6.75 1.22
CA GLY A 208 -21.01 6.00 1.73
C GLY A 208 -20.93 4.48 1.47
N MET A 209 -19.81 3.99 0.97
CA MET A 209 -19.58 2.55 0.78
C MET A 209 -19.12 1.93 2.10
N ILE A 210 -19.64 0.76 2.44
CA ILE A 210 -19.32 0.05 3.69
C ILE A 210 -19.01 -1.41 3.38
N GLY A 211 -17.95 -1.95 3.99
CA GLY A 211 -17.55 -3.34 3.78
C GLY A 211 -16.36 -3.79 4.62
N THR A 212 -15.97 -5.04 4.43
CA THR A 212 -14.85 -5.67 5.15
C THR A 212 -13.56 -5.53 4.34
N VAL A 213 -12.46 -5.16 5.00
CA VAL A 213 -11.13 -5.13 4.39
C VAL A 213 -10.62 -6.55 4.17
N GLU A 214 -10.50 -6.98 2.92
CA GLU A 214 -10.00 -8.31 2.58
C GLU A 214 -8.48 -8.36 2.56
N GLN A 215 -7.88 -7.33 1.98
CA GLN A 215 -6.45 -7.31 1.74
C GLN A 215 -5.94 -5.89 1.57
N ILE A 216 -4.84 -5.57 2.27
CA ILE A 216 -4.11 -4.32 2.06
C ILE A 216 -2.91 -4.64 1.17
N GLY A 217 -3.01 -4.27 -0.11
CA GLY A 217 -1.94 -4.45 -1.07
C GLY A 217 -0.93 -3.30 -1.07
N TRP A 218 0.20 -3.49 -1.74
CA TRP A 218 1.26 -2.47 -1.83
C TRP A 218 0.82 -1.17 -2.55
N ARG A 219 -0.20 -1.21 -3.41
CA ARG A 219 -0.72 -0.04 -4.15
C ARG A 219 -2.20 0.26 -3.86
N SER A 220 -2.96 -0.76 -3.47
CA SER A 220 -4.40 -0.65 -3.32
C SER A 220 -4.93 -1.63 -2.27
N THR A 221 -5.94 -1.17 -1.54
CA THR A 221 -6.72 -1.97 -0.59
C THR A 221 -7.95 -2.55 -1.27
N ARG A 222 -8.27 -3.81 -0.96
CA ARG A 222 -9.46 -4.50 -1.45
C ARG A 222 -10.49 -4.58 -0.33
N ILE A 223 -11.70 -4.09 -0.58
CA ILE A 223 -12.80 -4.07 0.37
C ILE A 223 -13.97 -4.83 -0.23
N ARG A 224 -14.47 -5.83 0.49
CA ARG A 224 -15.68 -6.58 0.13
C ARG A 224 -16.89 -5.86 0.69
N LEU A 225 -17.74 -5.33 -0.17
CA LEU A 225 -18.97 -4.68 0.24
C LEU A 225 -20.02 -5.72 0.68
N LEU A 226 -21.07 -5.25 1.35
CA LEU A 226 -22.19 -6.10 1.78
C LEU A 226 -22.91 -6.83 0.64
N ALA A 227 -22.93 -6.26 -0.56
CA ALA A 227 -23.46 -6.90 -1.76
C ALA A 227 -22.47 -7.93 -2.39
N ASN A 228 -21.42 -8.30 -1.67
CA ASN A 228 -20.40 -9.28 -2.05
C ASN A 228 -19.58 -8.93 -3.30
N ASN A 229 -19.56 -7.64 -3.66
CA ASN A 229 -18.70 -7.07 -4.70
C ASN A 229 -17.39 -6.54 -4.09
N MET A 230 -16.30 -6.65 -4.86
CA MET A 230 -14.96 -6.23 -4.44
C MET A 230 -14.63 -4.85 -4.98
N VAL A 231 -14.39 -3.89 -4.10
CA VAL A 231 -13.90 -2.56 -4.46
C VAL A 231 -12.39 -2.50 -4.26
N MET A 232 -11.68 -1.97 -5.26
CA MET A 232 -10.23 -1.77 -5.21
C MET A 232 -9.92 -0.29 -5.12
N ILE A 233 -9.39 0.16 -3.98
CA ILE A 233 -9.14 1.57 -3.68
C ILE A 233 -7.64 1.82 -3.66
N PRO A 234 -7.11 2.81 -4.42
CA PRO A 234 -5.71 3.23 -4.28
C PRO A 234 -5.41 3.64 -2.83
N ASN A 235 -4.29 3.19 -2.27
CA ASN A 235 -3.97 3.43 -0.87
C ASN A 235 -3.88 4.92 -0.53
N SER A 236 -3.41 5.75 -1.47
CA SER A 236 -3.41 7.21 -1.31
C SER A 236 -4.80 7.76 -1.03
N LYS A 237 -5.80 7.36 -1.83
CA LYS A 237 -7.20 7.74 -1.60
C LYS A 237 -7.76 7.20 -0.29
N LEU A 238 -7.31 6.04 0.17
CA LEU A 238 -7.75 5.52 1.47
C LEU A 238 -7.15 6.33 2.62
N ALA A 239 -5.89 6.72 2.51
CA ALA A 239 -5.19 7.52 3.52
C ALA A 239 -5.65 8.99 3.55
N ASP A 240 -6.03 9.54 2.40
CA ASP A 240 -6.47 10.95 2.29
C ASP A 240 -7.92 11.16 2.76
N ASN A 241 -8.77 10.13 2.70
CA ASN A 241 -10.19 10.23 3.04
C ASN A 241 -10.46 9.75 4.46
N VAL A 242 -11.50 10.32 5.09
CA VAL A 242 -11.97 9.85 6.40
C VAL A 242 -12.60 8.47 6.21
N SER A 243 -12.02 7.48 6.87
CA SER A 243 -12.62 6.15 7.02
C SER A 243 -13.05 5.94 8.46
N ILE A 244 -14.27 5.45 8.66
CA ILE A 244 -14.73 4.99 9.97
C ILE A 244 -14.37 3.52 10.07
N ASN A 245 -13.59 3.14 11.07
CA ASN A 245 -13.37 1.73 11.39
C ASN A 245 -14.37 1.34 12.48
N TYR A 246 -15.27 0.41 12.18
CA TYR A 246 -16.30 -0.04 13.13
C TYR A 246 -15.80 -1.12 14.09
N ASN A 247 -14.61 -1.69 13.86
CA ASN A 247 -14.01 -2.70 14.73
C ASN A 247 -12.89 -2.15 15.63
N TYR A 248 -12.50 -0.89 15.47
CA TYR A 248 -11.37 -0.28 16.19
C TYR A 248 -11.78 1.01 16.91
N PRO A 249 -11.39 1.22 18.19
CA PRO A 249 -10.56 0.33 19.02
C PRO A 249 -11.31 -0.85 19.66
N VAL A 250 -12.65 -0.80 19.69
CA VAL A 250 -13.54 -1.86 20.17
C VAL A 250 -14.68 -2.02 19.17
N GLU A 251 -15.19 -3.25 19.02
CA GLU A 251 -16.30 -3.54 18.08
C GLU A 251 -17.66 -3.05 18.60
N GLU A 252 -17.79 -2.95 19.93
CA GLU A 252 -19.01 -2.51 20.58
C GLU A 252 -19.41 -1.09 20.19
N MET A 253 -20.62 -0.92 19.65
CA MET A 253 -21.14 0.37 19.21
C MET A 253 -22.50 0.72 19.80
N SER A 254 -22.72 2.02 19.99
CA SER A 254 -24.02 2.55 20.38
C SER A 254 -25.02 2.49 19.22
N VAL A 255 -26.23 2.03 19.52
CA VAL A 255 -27.36 2.02 18.60
C VAL A 255 -28.36 3.04 19.08
N TYR A 256 -28.55 4.09 18.30
CA TYR A 256 -29.48 5.18 18.60
C TYR A 256 -30.78 4.98 17.82
N LEU A 257 -31.90 4.88 18.52
CA LEU A 257 -33.23 4.87 17.89
C LEU A 257 -34.03 6.09 18.34
N GLN A 258 -34.64 6.76 17.38
CA GLN A 258 -35.60 7.82 17.67
C GLN A 258 -37.00 7.22 17.71
N VAL A 259 -37.69 7.43 18.83
CA VAL A 259 -39.07 6.98 19.06
C VAL A 259 -39.92 8.20 19.44
N GLY A 260 -41.22 8.14 19.20
CA GLY A 260 -42.15 9.19 19.61
C GLY A 260 -43.44 8.62 20.19
N VAL A 261 -44.00 9.31 21.18
CA VAL A 261 -45.27 8.95 21.84
C VAL A 261 -46.23 10.13 21.81
N ALA A 262 -47.52 9.87 22.02
CA ALA A 262 -48.54 10.90 22.05
C ALA A 262 -48.30 11.95 23.16
N TYR A 263 -48.75 13.19 22.92
CA TYR A 263 -48.69 14.26 23.92
C TYR A 263 -49.48 13.96 25.21
N SER A 264 -50.45 13.06 25.12
CA SER A 264 -51.25 12.60 26.26
C SER A 264 -50.60 11.47 27.07
N SER A 265 -49.45 10.94 26.65
CA SER A 265 -48.77 9.84 27.33
C SER A 265 -48.09 10.29 28.63
N ASP A 266 -48.13 9.44 29.66
CA ASP A 266 -47.32 9.63 30.88
C ASP A 266 -45.86 9.28 30.60
N LEU A 267 -45.02 10.32 30.56
CA LEU A 267 -43.60 10.20 30.22
C LEU A 267 -42.80 9.35 31.21
N ASN A 268 -43.16 9.33 32.49
CA ASN A 268 -42.48 8.47 33.47
C ASN A 268 -42.85 6.99 33.25
N HIS A 269 -44.08 6.74 32.82
CA HIS A 269 -44.53 5.40 32.47
C HIS A 269 -43.88 4.91 31.17
N VAL A 270 -43.83 5.75 30.13
CA VAL A 270 -43.12 5.47 28.87
C VAL A 270 -41.65 5.16 29.13
N GLU A 271 -40.99 5.95 29.98
CA GLU A 271 -39.59 5.74 30.34
C GLU A 271 -39.33 4.36 30.91
N ARG A 272 -40.04 4.02 31.99
CA ARG A 272 -39.92 2.72 32.65
C ARG A 272 -40.17 1.57 31.69
N VAL A 273 -41.28 1.60 30.94
CA VAL A 273 -41.64 0.52 30.00
C VAL A 273 -40.59 0.35 28.90
N THR A 274 -40.09 1.47 28.36
CA THR A 274 -39.08 1.42 27.28
C THR A 274 -37.77 0.84 27.77
N VAL A 275 -37.31 1.24 28.96
CA VAL A 275 -36.09 0.72 29.57
C VAL A 275 -36.22 -0.78 29.87
N GLU A 276 -37.37 -1.23 30.39
CA GLU A 276 -37.64 -2.65 30.63
C GLU A 276 -37.59 -3.48 29.34
N VAL A 277 -38.23 -2.99 28.26
CA VAL A 277 -38.17 -3.64 26.94
C VAL A 277 -36.75 -3.65 26.40
N ALA A 278 -36.03 -2.53 26.50
CA ALA A 278 -34.65 -2.43 26.06
C ALA A 278 -33.75 -3.45 26.76
N LYS A 279 -33.83 -3.55 28.09
CA LYS A 279 -33.07 -4.54 28.89
C LYS A 279 -33.35 -5.96 28.42
N LYS A 280 -34.63 -6.31 28.29
CA LYS A 280 -35.04 -7.64 27.80
C LYS A 280 -34.49 -7.94 26.42
N VAL A 281 -34.54 -6.98 25.50
CA VAL A 281 -34.04 -7.15 24.13
C VAL A 281 -32.52 -7.32 24.13
N LEU A 282 -31.79 -6.60 24.98
CA LEU A 282 -30.34 -6.75 25.12
C LEU A 282 -29.97 -8.14 25.69
N GLU A 283 -30.77 -8.70 26.59
CA GLU A 283 -30.56 -10.04 27.13
C GLU A 283 -30.81 -11.15 26.09
N GLU A 284 -31.88 -11.02 25.31
CA GLU A 284 -32.39 -12.05 24.40
C GLU A 284 -31.78 -12.01 22.99
N THR A 285 -31.30 -10.84 22.53
CA THR A 285 -30.82 -10.68 21.14
C THR A 285 -29.35 -11.07 21.00
N PRO A 286 -29.00 -11.98 20.06
CA PRO A 286 -27.61 -12.24 19.71
C PRO A 286 -26.91 -10.98 19.20
N GLY A 287 -25.67 -10.74 19.65
CA GLY A 287 -24.87 -9.56 19.26
C GLY A 287 -25.26 -8.26 19.98
N ALA A 288 -26.05 -8.34 21.05
CA ALA A 288 -26.31 -7.23 21.95
C ALA A 288 -25.38 -7.29 23.18
N VAL A 289 -24.95 -6.11 23.65
CA VAL A 289 -24.14 -6.02 24.89
C VAL A 289 -25.09 -6.11 26.09
N ARG A 290 -25.08 -7.25 26.77
CA ARG A 290 -26.02 -7.58 27.85
C ARG A 290 -25.85 -6.72 29.10
N GLU A 291 -24.61 -6.37 29.41
CA GLU A 291 -24.24 -5.59 30.59
C GLU A 291 -24.48 -4.08 30.40
N PHE A 292 -24.82 -3.65 29.19
CA PHE A 292 -25.08 -2.24 28.91
C PHE A 292 -26.42 -1.82 29.51
N GLU A 293 -26.42 -0.71 30.26
CA GLU A 293 -27.67 -0.15 30.78
C GLU A 293 -28.32 0.81 29.77
N PRO A 294 -29.48 0.44 29.20
CA PRO A 294 -30.15 1.28 28.24
C PRO A 294 -30.72 2.53 28.92
N SER A 295 -30.73 3.63 28.18
CA SER A 295 -31.25 4.90 28.66
C SER A 295 -32.13 5.53 27.58
N ILE A 296 -33.05 6.37 28.04
CA ILE A 296 -33.86 7.19 27.15
C ILE A 296 -33.73 8.66 27.48
N TRP A 297 -33.79 9.51 26.46
CA TRP A 297 -33.72 10.96 26.62
C TRP A 297 -34.75 11.64 25.73
N TYR A 298 -35.73 12.30 26.35
CA TYR A 298 -36.68 13.17 25.64
C TYR A 298 -35.94 14.34 24.99
N THR A 299 -36.22 14.60 23.72
CA THR A 299 -35.50 15.59 22.92
C THR A 299 -36.32 16.84 22.67
N ASP A 300 -37.50 16.68 22.10
CA ASP A 300 -38.29 17.77 21.55
C ASP A 300 -39.76 17.40 21.40
N PHE A 301 -40.56 18.45 21.24
CA PHE A 301 -41.99 18.39 20.93
C PHE A 301 -42.15 18.49 19.41
N GLY A 302 -42.47 17.38 18.74
CA GLY A 302 -42.69 17.31 17.29
C GLY A 302 -44.14 17.60 16.88
N ASP A 303 -44.42 17.57 15.58
CA ASP A 303 -45.74 17.93 15.00
C ASP A 303 -46.93 17.13 15.58
N SER A 304 -46.70 15.89 16.01
CA SER A 304 -47.73 15.03 16.59
C SER A 304 -47.24 14.17 17.76
N ASN A 305 -45.95 14.24 18.10
CA ASN A 305 -45.31 13.30 19.02
C ASN A 305 -44.36 14.04 19.97
N ILE A 306 -44.18 13.53 21.18
CA ILE A 306 -43.03 13.84 22.04
C ILE A 306 -41.91 12.88 21.65
N ASN A 307 -40.82 13.42 21.12
CA ASN A 307 -39.70 12.64 20.59
C ASN A 307 -38.67 12.33 21.68
N PHE A 308 -38.06 11.15 21.61
CA PHE A 308 -36.96 10.77 22.48
C PHE A 308 -36.01 9.80 21.79
N TRP A 309 -34.76 9.81 22.24
CA TRP A 309 -33.76 8.81 21.86
C TRP A 309 -33.82 7.63 22.83
N VAL A 310 -33.67 6.43 22.29
CA VAL A 310 -33.31 5.23 23.03
C VAL A 310 -31.89 4.87 22.65
N VAL A 311 -31.04 4.68 23.66
CA VAL A 311 -29.66 4.23 23.48
C VAL A 311 -29.56 2.76 23.87
N LEU A 312 -29.16 1.94 22.91
CA LEU A 312 -28.82 0.53 23.08
C LEU A 312 -27.35 0.31 22.71
N ARG A 313 -26.84 -0.90 22.88
CA ARG A 313 -25.48 -1.26 22.48
C ARG A 313 -25.42 -2.63 21.81
N ALA A 314 -24.65 -2.72 20.74
CA ALA A 314 -24.43 -3.95 19.97
C ALA A 314 -22.94 -4.27 19.91
N ASP A 315 -22.60 -5.56 19.80
CA ASP A 315 -21.23 -6.08 19.73
C ASP A 315 -20.53 -5.73 18.40
N GLY A 316 -21.29 -5.35 17.38
CA GLY A 316 -20.76 -4.97 16.09
C GLY A 316 -21.76 -4.25 15.19
N TYR A 317 -21.26 -3.74 14.06
CA TYR A 317 -22.07 -2.96 13.12
C TYR A 317 -23.23 -3.74 12.52
N LEU A 318 -23.02 -5.00 12.12
CA LEU A 318 -24.09 -5.81 11.55
C LEU A 318 -25.12 -6.25 12.60
N ASP A 319 -24.67 -6.50 13.83
CA ASP A 319 -25.55 -6.87 14.94
C ASP A 319 -26.46 -5.70 15.34
N SER A 320 -26.01 -4.45 15.15
CA SER A 320 -26.82 -3.26 15.40
C SER A 320 -28.18 -3.31 14.70
N TRP A 321 -28.25 -3.85 13.48
CA TRP A 321 -29.49 -3.98 12.72
C TRP A 321 -30.43 -5.01 13.32
N LEU A 322 -29.89 -6.12 13.85
CA LEU A 322 -30.69 -7.14 14.51
C LEU A 322 -31.24 -6.64 15.84
N VAL A 323 -30.41 -5.95 16.64
CA VAL A 323 -30.82 -5.29 17.89
C VAL A 323 -31.91 -4.27 17.63
N GLN A 324 -31.72 -3.39 16.64
CA GLN A 324 -32.72 -2.41 16.23
C GLN A 324 -34.03 -3.08 15.80
N HIS A 325 -33.96 -4.12 14.97
CA HIS A 325 -35.12 -4.87 14.49
C HIS A 325 -35.92 -5.51 15.63
N ASN A 326 -35.25 -6.18 16.56
CA ASN A 326 -35.92 -6.83 17.69
C ASN A 326 -36.49 -5.81 18.68
N PHE A 327 -35.75 -4.72 18.94
CA PHE A 327 -36.22 -3.67 19.82
C PHE A 327 -37.50 -3.01 19.30
N VAL A 328 -37.55 -2.62 18.02
CA VAL A 328 -38.73 -1.99 17.43
C VAL A 328 -39.96 -2.89 17.52
N LYS A 329 -39.81 -4.20 17.22
CA LYS A 329 -40.92 -5.17 17.37
C LYS A 329 -41.40 -5.30 18.81
N ALA A 330 -40.46 -5.48 19.74
CA ALA A 330 -40.78 -5.70 21.15
C ALA A 330 -41.42 -4.46 21.78
N LEU A 331 -40.92 -3.27 21.44
CA LEU A 331 -41.43 -2.00 21.94
C LEU A 331 -42.85 -1.75 21.42
N SER A 332 -43.09 -1.94 20.12
CA SER A 332 -44.41 -1.78 19.53
C SER A 332 -45.44 -2.73 20.17
N HIS A 333 -45.05 -3.98 20.42
CA HIS A 333 -45.91 -4.94 21.10
C HIS A 333 -46.22 -4.49 22.53
N ARG A 334 -45.19 -4.12 23.31
CA ARG A 334 -45.36 -3.73 24.71
C ARG A 334 -46.17 -2.43 24.87
N TYR A 335 -45.96 -1.46 23.99
CA TYR A 335 -46.73 -0.22 24.02
C TYR A 335 -48.22 -0.46 23.76
N ASN A 336 -48.56 -1.38 22.87
CA ASN A 336 -49.96 -1.77 22.66
C ASN A 336 -50.59 -2.45 23.88
N GLU A 337 -49.82 -3.25 24.64
CA GLU A 337 -50.29 -3.88 25.88
C GLU A 337 -50.55 -2.85 27.00
N GLU A 338 -49.67 -1.85 27.11
CA GLU A 338 -49.69 -0.82 28.14
C GLU A 338 -50.59 0.38 27.76
N GLY A 339 -51.15 0.38 26.54
CA GLY A 339 -51.97 1.50 26.03
C GLY A 339 -51.16 2.78 25.74
N ILE A 340 -49.85 2.67 25.53
CA ILE A 340 -48.98 3.77 25.13
C ILE A 340 -49.17 4.00 23.62
N GLU A 341 -49.80 5.11 23.27
CA GLU A 341 -50.07 5.45 21.87
C GLU A 341 -48.81 6.00 21.17
N ILE A 342 -48.40 5.34 20.09
CA ILE A 342 -47.44 5.87 19.11
C ILE A 342 -48.23 6.69 18.10
N SER A 343 -48.13 8.01 18.20
CA SER A 343 -48.87 8.90 17.31
C SER A 343 -48.36 8.81 15.87
N PHE A 344 -49.31 8.71 14.95
CA PHE A 344 -49.09 8.94 13.52
C PHE A 344 -49.33 10.42 13.22
N PRO A 345 -48.72 10.98 12.16
CA PRO A 345 -48.94 12.36 11.78
C PRO A 345 -50.44 12.67 11.63
N ALA A 346 -50.98 13.52 12.50
CA ALA A 346 -52.39 13.91 12.50
C ALA A 346 -52.51 15.41 12.20
N ARG A 347 -53.50 15.78 11.37
CA ARG A 347 -53.80 17.18 11.06
C ARG A 347 -55.23 17.52 11.44
N ASN A 348 -55.39 18.56 12.25
CA ASN A 348 -56.70 19.17 12.49
C ASN A 348 -57.05 20.09 11.31
N ILE A 349 -58.07 19.71 10.54
CA ILE A 349 -58.58 20.51 9.42
C ILE A 349 -59.78 21.32 9.92
N PHE A 350 -59.59 22.63 10.13
CA PHE A 350 -60.69 23.54 10.40
C PHE A 350 -61.37 23.91 9.07
N MET A 351 -62.51 23.30 8.77
CA MET A 351 -63.35 23.72 7.65
C MET A 351 -64.14 24.98 8.07
N ARG A 352 -63.86 26.11 7.42
CA ARG A 352 -64.63 27.34 7.59
C ARG A 352 -66.01 27.15 6.96
N ASN A 353 -67.04 26.90 7.77
CA ASN A 353 -68.44 26.89 7.32
C ASN A 353 -68.82 28.29 6.80
N GLY A 354 -68.67 28.51 5.50
CA GLY A 354 -69.23 29.66 4.80
C GLY A 354 -70.69 29.41 4.46
N ALA A 355 -71.60 29.57 5.43
CA ALA A 355 -73.01 29.82 5.20
C ALA A 355 -73.70 30.25 6.51
N THR A 356 -73.66 31.54 6.79
CA THR A 356 -74.65 32.19 7.67
C THR A 356 -75.21 33.36 6.91
N GLU A 357 -76.28 33.13 6.16
CA GLU A 357 -77.25 34.16 5.79
C GLU A 357 -78.56 33.48 5.36
N ALA A 358 -79.36 33.09 6.36
CA ALA A 358 -80.77 32.84 6.18
C ALA A 358 -81.50 33.16 7.49
N ARG A 359 -81.83 34.44 7.66
CA ARG A 359 -83.15 34.95 8.07
C ARG A 359 -83.01 36.42 8.41
N LEU A 360 -83.81 37.24 7.73
CA LEU A 360 -84.72 38.24 8.32
C LEU A 360 -85.37 39.05 7.18
N THR A 361 -86.54 38.61 6.70
CA THR A 361 -87.55 39.53 6.15
C THR A 361 -88.92 39.13 6.70
N GLU A 362 -89.19 39.48 7.95
CA GLU A 362 -90.53 39.89 8.34
C GLU A 362 -90.44 41.37 8.72
N GLY A 363 -90.94 42.23 7.82
CA GLY A 363 -91.05 43.66 8.04
C GLY A 363 -92.16 43.98 9.07
N PRO A 364 -92.12 45.17 9.68
CA PRO A 364 -92.94 45.50 10.85
C PRO A 364 -94.43 45.68 10.49
N ARG A 365 -95.31 45.12 11.33
CA ARG A 365 -96.73 45.46 11.40
C ARG A 365 -96.91 46.97 11.64
N LYS A 366 -97.68 47.63 10.78
CA LYS A 366 -98.36 48.89 11.12
C LYS A 366 -99.78 48.59 11.58
N VAL A 367 -100.15 49.18 12.70
CA VAL A 367 -101.46 49.34 13.34
C VAL A 367 -101.34 50.71 14.04
N ASP A 368 -102.15 51.76 13.94
CA ASP A 368 -103.35 52.17 13.19
C ASP A 368 -103.35 53.72 13.18
N ALA A 369 -104.08 54.38 12.25
CA ALA A 369 -104.70 55.69 12.49
C ALA A 369 -105.79 56.03 11.44
N VAL A 370 -107.02 56.17 11.96
CA VAL A 370 -108.29 56.75 11.44
C VAL A 370 -109.04 56.00 10.35
#